data_AF-A0A1W9QVN6-F1
#
_entry.id   AF-A0A1W9QVN6-F1
#
_cell.length_a   1.000
_cell.length_b   1.000
_cell.length_c   1.000
_cell.angle_alpha   90.00
_cell.angle_beta   90.00
_cell.angle_gamma   90.00
#
_symmetry.space_group_name_H-M   'P 1'
#
loop_
_entity.id
_entity.type
_entity.pdbx_description
1 polymer ?
#
loop_
_entity_poly.entity_id
_entity_poly.type
_entity_poly.pdbx_seq_one_letter_code
_entity_poly.pdbx_strand_id
1 'polypeptide(L)'
;MINFNKIALCTGCLVTLFTLSGCSAEAVQQESIKEMPTSSGSDMHNIARANNGFAFDMYHQLNKNNQNLFFSPLSISEALAMTYVGAGGKTKSEMAAVLHFKMSDYHLKYAFKGLDSQLKSFNRAEDYTLRTANAIWPEKSFSIKKSFADDVKMYFSSKSSAMDYKNNAGGAKNSINNWIAKQTNNRILNIIPSIDPSTKLILTNAVYFKAKWLHEFPQKETDKKTFYLQNATETQVDMMHQSMYFKYAEGSD
;
A
#
# COMPACT_ATOMS: atom_id res chain seq x y z
N MET A 1 18.34 -6.97 49.89
CA MET A 1 19.09 -5.85 50.51
C MET A 1 20.17 -6.45 51.37
N ILE A 2 21.43 -6.37 50.94
CA ILE A 2 22.64 -6.14 51.74
C ILE A 2 23.70 -5.72 50.71
N ASN A 3 24.30 -4.58 51.00
CA ASN A 3 25.29 -3.81 50.25
C ASN A 3 26.65 -3.96 50.99
N PHE A 4 27.68 -3.21 50.56
CA PHE A 4 29.06 -3.07 51.08
C PHE A 4 30.10 -3.80 50.21
N ASN A 5 31.08 -3.14 49.57
CA ASN A 5 32.00 -2.05 49.95
C ASN A 5 32.30 -1.15 48.71
N LYS A 6 32.25 0.21 48.67
CA LYS A 6 33.17 1.27 49.20
C LYS A 6 34.67 0.91 49.15
N ILE A 7 35.70 1.70 48.83
CA ILE A 7 36.02 3.08 48.40
C ILE A 7 37.55 3.01 48.14
N ALA A 8 38.10 3.73 47.15
CA ALA A 8 39.42 4.38 47.29
C ALA A 8 39.66 5.43 46.17
N LEU A 9 39.71 6.69 46.60
CA LEU A 9 40.33 7.83 45.92
C LEU A 9 41.78 7.96 46.47
N CYS A 10 42.75 8.33 45.63
CA CYS A 10 43.63 9.50 45.82
C CYS A 10 44.86 9.53 44.88
N THR A 11 45.01 10.67 44.19
CA THR A 11 46.24 11.51 43.95
C THR A 11 47.63 10.87 44.03
N GLY A 12 48.62 11.11 43.15
CA GLY A 12 48.79 12.07 42.05
C GLY A 12 50.29 12.16 41.62
N CYS A 13 50.52 12.70 40.42
CA CYS A 13 51.73 13.33 39.82
C CYS A 13 53.11 12.64 39.75
N LEU A 14 53.62 12.44 38.52
CA LEU A 14 54.75 13.20 37.91
C LEU A 14 54.95 12.76 36.42
N VAL A 15 54.47 13.53 35.45
CA VAL A 15 55.23 14.38 34.51
C VAL A 15 56.48 13.73 33.87
N THR A 16 56.37 13.40 32.58
CA THR A 16 57.44 13.62 31.59
C THR A 16 56.84 14.13 30.28
N LEU A 17 57.33 15.28 29.82
CA LEU A 17 56.96 15.97 28.60
C LEU A 17 57.45 15.20 27.36
N PHE A 18 56.57 15.03 26.37
CA PHE A 18 56.95 15.13 24.97
C PHE A 18 55.90 15.96 24.23
N THR A 19 56.29 17.18 23.87
CA THR A 19 55.51 18.06 23.00
C THR A 19 55.78 17.69 21.55
N LEU A 20 54.78 17.14 20.86
CA LEU A 20 54.65 17.27 19.42
C LEU A 20 53.22 17.71 19.10
N SER A 21 53.13 18.94 18.66
CA SER A 21 51.96 19.60 18.11
C SER A 21 51.33 18.78 16.98
N GLY A 22 50.09 18.37 17.18
CA GLY A 22 49.24 17.74 16.16
C GLY A 22 47.79 18.15 16.39
N CYS A 23 47.18 18.70 15.36
CA CYS A 23 45.87 19.35 15.38
C CYS A 23 44.74 18.38 15.80
N SER A 24 43.74 18.93 16.48
CA SER A 24 42.55 18.29 17.03
C SER A 24 41.65 17.62 15.99
N ALA A 25 41.18 16.40 16.30
CA ALA A 25 39.84 15.95 15.96
C ALA A 25 39.43 14.86 16.96
N GLU A 26 38.45 15.16 17.81
CA GLU A 26 37.77 14.16 18.64
C GLU A 26 37.08 13.16 17.70
N ALA A 27 37.47 11.88 17.81
CA ALA A 27 36.79 10.81 17.11
C ALA A 27 35.41 10.61 17.74
N VAL A 28 34.38 11.18 17.11
CA VAL A 28 32.98 10.82 17.35
C VAL A 28 32.84 9.34 17.01
N GLN A 29 32.52 8.52 18.01
CA GLN A 29 32.04 7.16 17.77
C GLN A 29 30.74 7.26 16.97
N GLN A 30 30.86 7.06 15.66
CA GLN A 30 29.73 6.90 14.77
C GLN A 30 29.07 5.57 15.13
N GLU A 31 27.97 5.61 15.88
CA GLU A 31 27.03 4.49 15.92
C GLU A 31 26.72 4.13 14.48
N SER A 32 27.04 2.90 14.09
CA SER A 32 26.72 2.37 12.78
C SER A 32 25.22 2.56 12.56
N ILE A 33 24.86 3.46 11.64
CA ILE A 33 23.52 3.45 11.06
C ILE A 33 23.40 2.08 10.42
N LYS A 34 22.69 1.17 11.09
CA LYS A 34 22.36 -0.13 10.54
C LYS A 34 21.59 0.17 9.27
N GLU A 35 22.20 -0.04 8.11
CA GLU A 35 21.50 0.09 6.82
C GLU A 35 20.20 -0.69 6.95
N MET A 36 19.08 0.02 6.88
CA MET A 36 17.78 -0.63 6.88
C MET A 36 17.74 -1.49 5.62
N PRO A 37 17.54 -2.82 5.73
CA PRO A 37 17.53 -3.68 4.57
C PRO A 37 16.50 -3.18 3.56
N THR A 38 16.97 -2.84 2.37
CA THR A 38 16.10 -2.61 1.23
C THR A 38 15.44 -3.94 0.86
N SER A 39 14.18 -3.92 0.42
CA SER A 39 13.57 -5.13 -0.12
C SER A 39 14.44 -5.63 -1.26
N SER A 40 14.86 -6.89 -1.20
CA SER A 40 15.57 -7.49 -2.33
C SER A 40 14.66 -7.47 -3.57
N GLY A 41 15.22 -7.31 -4.77
CA GLY A 41 14.42 -7.40 -6.00
C GLY A 41 13.62 -8.72 -6.09
N SER A 42 14.15 -9.79 -5.50
CA SER A 42 13.45 -11.07 -5.32
C SER A 42 12.17 -10.98 -4.49
N ASP A 43 12.14 -10.18 -3.43
CA ASP A 43 10.95 -10.06 -2.58
C ASP A 43 9.80 -9.33 -3.30
N MET A 44 10.13 -8.28 -4.07
CA MET A 44 9.15 -7.58 -4.91
C MET A 44 8.58 -8.50 -6.01
N HIS A 45 9.43 -9.32 -6.64
CA HIS A 45 8.97 -10.34 -7.59
C HIS A 45 8.08 -11.40 -6.95
N ASN A 46 8.37 -11.82 -5.71
CA ASN A 46 7.55 -12.77 -4.99
C ASN A 46 6.16 -12.20 -4.65
N ILE A 47 6.07 -10.93 -4.22
CA ILE A 47 4.78 -10.25 -4.04
C ILE A 47 4.03 -10.12 -5.37
N ALA A 48 4.71 -9.77 -6.46
CA ALA A 48 4.05 -9.68 -7.76
C ALA A 48 3.44 -11.03 -8.18
N ARG A 49 4.16 -12.15 -7.97
CA ARG A 49 3.61 -13.50 -8.23
C ARG A 49 2.43 -13.84 -7.31
N ALA A 50 2.54 -13.53 -6.02
CA ALA A 50 1.45 -13.76 -5.06
C ALA A 50 0.19 -12.97 -5.45
N ASN A 51 0.37 -11.70 -5.79
CA ASN A 51 -0.72 -10.83 -6.25
C ASN A 51 -1.35 -11.32 -7.56
N ASN A 52 -0.57 -11.88 -8.49
CA ASN A 52 -1.13 -12.50 -9.70
C ASN A 52 -2.00 -13.71 -9.38
N GLY A 53 -1.56 -14.60 -8.49
CA GLY A 53 -2.36 -15.74 -8.04
C GLY A 53 -3.68 -15.27 -7.40
N PHE A 54 -3.59 -14.32 -6.48
CA PHE A 54 -4.76 -13.69 -5.86
C PHE A 54 -5.70 -13.03 -6.88
N ALA A 55 -5.14 -12.33 -7.88
CA ALA A 55 -5.90 -11.67 -8.94
C ALA A 55 -6.74 -12.65 -9.76
N PHE A 56 -6.15 -13.79 -10.14
CA PHE A 56 -6.86 -14.82 -10.90
C PHE A 56 -7.96 -15.48 -10.06
N ASP A 57 -7.65 -15.83 -8.81
CA ASP A 57 -8.64 -16.39 -7.89
C ASP A 57 -9.82 -15.43 -7.68
N MET A 58 -9.54 -14.14 -7.44
CA MET A 58 -10.56 -13.10 -7.33
C MET A 58 -11.37 -12.94 -8.61
N TYR A 59 -10.71 -12.90 -9.77
CA TYR A 59 -11.39 -12.76 -11.06
C TYR A 59 -12.39 -13.89 -11.28
N HIS A 60 -12.00 -15.14 -11.03
CA HIS A 60 -12.90 -16.29 -11.13
C HIS A 60 -14.09 -16.21 -10.16
N GLN A 61 -13.90 -15.62 -8.97
CA GLN A 61 -14.98 -15.46 -8.00
C GLN A 61 -15.95 -14.33 -8.35
N LEU A 62 -15.47 -13.26 -8.99
CA LEU A 62 -16.26 -12.07 -9.32
C LEU A 62 -16.94 -12.16 -10.69
N ASN A 63 -16.31 -12.84 -11.65
CA ASN A 63 -16.82 -12.96 -13.02
C ASN A 63 -17.95 -13.99 -13.14
N LYS A 64 -19.10 -13.70 -12.51
CA LYS A 64 -20.25 -14.63 -12.46
C LYS A 64 -21.46 -14.20 -13.29
N ASN A 65 -21.59 -12.92 -13.60
CA ASN A 65 -22.87 -12.34 -14.05
C ASN A 65 -22.79 -11.63 -15.42
N ASN A 66 -21.76 -11.88 -16.24
CA ASN A 66 -21.59 -11.26 -17.56
C ASN A 66 -21.72 -9.72 -17.55
N GLN A 67 -21.28 -9.09 -16.45
CA GLN A 67 -21.23 -7.64 -16.28
C GLN A 67 -19.80 -7.16 -16.42
N ASN A 68 -19.63 -5.87 -16.73
CA ASN A 68 -18.33 -5.22 -16.68
C ASN A 68 -17.70 -5.42 -15.31
N LEU A 69 -16.49 -5.98 -15.28
CA LEU A 69 -15.73 -6.23 -14.07
C LEU A 69 -14.48 -5.37 -14.08
N PHE A 70 -14.35 -4.50 -13.08
CA PHE A 70 -13.16 -3.68 -12.88
C PHE A 70 -12.79 -3.68 -11.41
N PHE A 71 -11.57 -4.10 -11.10
CA PHE A 71 -11.01 -4.05 -9.75
C PHE A 71 -9.49 -3.99 -9.82
N SER A 72 -8.85 -3.58 -8.73
CA SER A 72 -7.39 -3.61 -8.59
C SER A 72 -7.00 -4.69 -7.58
N PRO A 73 -6.50 -5.86 -8.03
CA PRO A 73 -6.06 -6.92 -7.14
C PRO A 73 -4.99 -6.45 -6.17
N LEU A 74 -4.03 -5.68 -6.66
CA LEU A 74 -2.92 -5.15 -5.86
C LEU A 74 -3.44 -4.29 -4.70
N SER A 75 -4.36 -3.40 -5.01
CA SER A 75 -4.94 -2.49 -4.03
C SER A 75 -5.67 -3.25 -2.92
N ILE A 76 -6.46 -4.26 -3.28
CA ILE A 76 -7.16 -5.13 -2.30
C ILE A 76 -6.15 -5.94 -1.48
N SER A 77 -5.13 -6.51 -2.15
CA SER A 77 -4.06 -7.27 -1.50
C SER A 77 -3.28 -6.43 -0.50
N GLU A 78 -2.92 -5.17 -0.83
CA GLU A 78 -2.28 -4.23 0.10
C GLU A 78 -3.16 -3.93 1.31
N ALA A 79 -4.45 -3.70 1.07
CA ALA A 79 -5.41 -3.41 2.13
C ALA A 79 -5.50 -4.58 3.13
N LEU A 80 -5.60 -5.81 2.62
CA LEU A 80 -5.63 -7.03 3.44
C LEU A 80 -4.27 -7.38 4.03
N ALA A 81 -3.16 -7.00 3.40
CA ALA A 81 -1.83 -7.17 3.95
C ALA A 81 -1.65 -6.36 5.24
N MET A 82 -2.25 -5.17 5.33
CA MET A 82 -2.25 -4.38 6.56
C MET A 82 -2.95 -5.08 7.72
N THR A 83 -4.06 -5.78 7.47
CA THR A 83 -4.74 -6.53 8.54
C THR A 83 -4.04 -7.87 8.82
N TYR A 84 -3.39 -8.47 7.82
CA TYR A 84 -2.56 -9.67 7.97
C TYR A 84 -1.40 -9.46 8.95
N VAL A 85 -0.69 -8.32 8.87
CA VAL A 85 0.41 -8.02 9.81
C VAL A 85 -0.06 -7.81 11.25
N GLY A 86 -1.33 -7.44 11.45
CA GLY A 86 -1.96 -7.35 12.76
C GLY A 86 -2.59 -8.65 13.26
N ALA A 87 -2.77 -9.64 12.39
CA ALA A 87 -3.39 -10.92 12.70
C ALA A 87 -2.41 -11.90 13.35
N GLY A 88 -2.96 -12.89 14.06
CA GLY A 88 -2.21 -14.00 14.65
C GLY A 88 -2.95 -15.34 14.50
N GLY A 89 -2.25 -16.44 14.77
CA GLY A 89 -2.80 -17.78 14.75
C GLY A 89 -3.52 -18.13 13.43
N LYS A 90 -4.67 -18.81 13.55
CA LYS A 90 -5.46 -19.30 12.42
C LYS A 90 -5.86 -18.20 11.43
N THR A 91 -6.30 -17.04 11.93
CA THR A 91 -6.68 -15.90 11.08
C THR A 91 -5.54 -15.49 10.16
N LYS A 92 -4.32 -15.40 10.71
CA LYS A 92 -3.14 -15.04 9.91
C LYS A 92 -2.85 -16.08 8.83
N SER A 93 -2.92 -17.36 9.18
CA SER A 93 -2.67 -18.47 8.24
C SER A 93 -3.69 -18.52 7.10
N GLU A 94 -4.98 -18.32 7.40
CA GLU A 94 -6.02 -18.28 6.37
C GLU A 94 -5.84 -17.09 5.41
N MET A 95 -5.50 -15.92 5.95
CA MET A 95 -5.18 -14.75 5.14
C MET A 95 -3.95 -14.98 4.24
N ALA A 96 -2.88 -15.57 4.79
CA ALA A 96 -1.69 -15.89 3.99
C ALA A 96 -2.00 -16.84 2.84
N ALA A 97 -2.85 -17.85 3.07
CA ALA A 97 -3.26 -18.80 2.05
C ALA A 97 -4.03 -18.12 0.91
N VAL A 98 -5.04 -17.31 1.24
CA VAL A 98 -5.86 -16.59 0.24
C VAL A 98 -5.04 -15.56 -0.54
N LEU A 99 -4.13 -14.85 0.12
CA LEU A 99 -3.30 -13.81 -0.49
C LEU A 99 -2.03 -14.36 -1.15
N HIS A 100 -1.84 -15.68 -1.14
CA HIS A 100 -0.65 -16.36 -1.66
C HIS A 100 0.67 -15.89 -1.00
N PHE A 101 0.62 -15.43 0.26
CA PHE A 101 1.80 -14.98 0.99
C PHE A 101 2.62 -16.16 1.51
N LYS A 102 3.87 -16.23 1.04
CA LYS A 102 4.84 -17.30 1.40
C LYS A 102 6.08 -16.77 2.13
N MET A 103 6.16 -15.46 2.32
CA MET A 103 7.30 -14.80 2.95
C MET A 103 7.03 -14.51 4.43
N SER A 104 8.09 -14.26 5.20
CA SER A 104 7.94 -13.75 6.56
C SER A 104 7.34 -12.34 6.54
N ASP A 105 6.70 -11.95 7.65
CA ASP A 105 6.13 -10.60 7.80
C ASP A 105 7.15 -9.49 7.56
N TYR A 106 8.41 -9.73 7.94
CA TYR A 106 9.49 -8.79 7.71
C TYR A 106 9.68 -8.53 6.22
N HIS A 107 9.98 -9.56 5.43
CA HIS A 107 10.17 -9.42 3.98
C HIS A 107 8.92 -8.90 3.27
N LEU A 108 7.74 -9.36 3.69
CA LEU A 108 6.47 -8.93 3.12
C LEU A 108 6.23 -7.43 3.28
N LYS A 109 6.42 -6.89 4.49
CA LYS A 109 6.28 -5.45 4.77
C LYS A 109 7.23 -4.61 3.93
N TYR A 110 8.49 -5.02 3.83
CA TYR A 110 9.48 -4.30 3.02
C TYR A 110 9.18 -4.39 1.52
N ALA A 111 8.72 -5.54 1.03
CA ALA A 111 8.37 -5.71 -0.38
C ALA A 111 7.16 -4.84 -0.79
N PHE A 112 6.12 -4.75 0.04
CA PHE A 112 5.02 -3.81 -0.21
C PHE A 112 5.49 -2.35 -0.22
N LYS A 113 6.37 -1.98 0.72
CA LYS A 113 6.97 -0.62 0.74
C LYS A 113 7.77 -0.33 -0.53
N GLY A 114 8.56 -1.30 -0.99
CA GLY A 114 9.33 -1.22 -2.23
C GLY A 114 8.42 -1.06 -3.46
N LEU A 115 7.34 -1.84 -3.52
CA LEU A 115 6.35 -1.76 -4.59
C LEU A 115 5.62 -0.42 -4.60
N ASP A 116 5.14 0.07 -3.45
CA ASP A 116 4.51 1.39 -3.31
C ASP A 116 5.47 2.51 -3.75
N SER A 117 6.75 2.42 -3.38
CA SER A 117 7.77 3.38 -3.81
C SER A 117 8.00 3.35 -5.33
N GLN A 118 8.02 2.15 -5.93
CA GLN A 118 8.15 1.99 -7.37
C GLN A 118 6.91 2.52 -8.12
N LEU A 119 5.70 2.25 -7.62
CA LEU A 119 4.47 2.76 -8.22
C LEU A 119 4.40 4.29 -8.16
N LYS A 120 4.79 4.87 -7.02
CA LYS A 120 4.87 6.32 -6.86
C LYS A 120 5.91 6.96 -7.77
N SER A 121 7.00 6.27 -8.10
CA SER A 121 8.00 6.81 -9.03
C SER A 121 7.49 6.90 -10.48
N PHE A 122 6.44 6.14 -10.83
CA PHE A 122 5.75 6.28 -12.12
C PHE A 122 4.82 7.48 -12.19
N ASN A 123 4.40 8.07 -11.06
CA ASN A 123 3.62 9.30 -11.05
C ASN A 123 4.45 10.48 -11.57
N ARG A 124 4.40 10.68 -12.88
CA ARG A 124 4.94 11.85 -13.57
C ARG A 124 3.86 12.91 -13.68
N ALA A 125 4.24 14.18 -13.57
CA ALA A 125 3.29 15.27 -13.74
C ALA A 125 2.62 15.18 -15.13
N GLU A 126 1.29 15.28 -15.14
CA GLU A 126 0.37 15.35 -16.30
C GLU A 126 0.09 14.08 -17.14
N ASP A 127 1.03 13.13 -17.27
CA ASP A 127 0.85 11.99 -18.20
C ASP A 127 0.41 10.69 -17.52
N TYR A 128 0.71 10.53 -16.23
CA TYR A 128 0.39 9.32 -15.48
C TYR A 128 0.06 9.67 -14.04
N THR A 129 -1.12 9.28 -13.58
CA THR A 129 -1.57 9.44 -12.21
C THR A 129 -2.18 8.13 -11.73
N LEU A 130 -1.47 7.47 -10.83
CA LEU A 130 -1.96 6.39 -9.99
C LEU A 130 -1.98 6.87 -8.54
N ARG A 131 -3.19 6.92 -7.95
CA ARG A 131 -3.37 7.22 -6.53
C ARG A 131 -4.07 6.05 -5.87
N THR A 132 -3.43 5.48 -4.86
CA THR A 132 -4.01 4.48 -3.97
C THR A 132 -4.39 5.15 -2.65
N ALA A 133 -5.58 4.81 -2.14
CA ALA A 133 -6.15 5.36 -0.93
C ALA A 133 -6.44 4.23 0.05
N ASN A 134 -5.40 3.83 0.77
CA ASN A 134 -5.45 2.83 1.82
C ASN A 134 -5.63 3.52 3.18
N ALA A 135 -6.61 3.08 3.96
CA ALA A 135 -6.79 3.54 5.32
C ALA A 135 -7.47 2.52 6.22
N ILE A 136 -7.10 2.57 7.50
CA ILE A 136 -7.73 1.82 8.59
C ILE A 136 -8.43 2.80 9.53
N TRP A 137 -9.67 2.48 9.87
CA TRP A 137 -10.54 3.32 10.69
C TRP A 137 -11.05 2.48 11.87
N PRO A 138 -10.29 2.41 12.98
CA PRO A 138 -10.78 1.74 14.18
C PRO A 138 -11.87 2.55 14.86
N GLU A 139 -12.74 1.86 15.59
CA GLU A 139 -13.63 2.52 16.53
C GLU A 139 -12.80 3.12 17.69
N LYS A 140 -13.14 4.34 18.10
CA LYS A 140 -12.34 5.15 19.04
C LYS A 140 -12.16 4.57 20.44
N SER A 141 -13.02 3.65 20.87
CA SER A 141 -12.89 2.97 22.17
C SER A 141 -11.81 1.88 22.18
N PHE A 142 -11.28 1.49 21.01
CA PHE A 142 -10.19 0.52 20.92
C PHE A 142 -8.83 1.20 20.96
N SER A 143 -7.95 0.69 21.82
CA SER A 143 -6.53 1.04 21.78
C SER A 143 -5.80 0.17 20.77
N ILE A 144 -5.44 0.76 19.62
CA ILE A 144 -4.53 0.12 18.67
C ILE A 144 -3.12 0.09 19.26
N LYS A 145 -2.45 -1.07 19.16
CA LYS A 145 -1.03 -1.20 19.52
C LYS A 145 -0.19 -0.23 18.69
N LYS A 146 0.62 0.60 19.34
CA LYS A 146 1.47 1.60 18.66
C LYS A 146 2.34 0.98 17.57
N SER A 147 2.95 -0.17 17.83
CA SER A 147 3.77 -0.90 16.86
C SER A 147 3.02 -1.25 15.57
N PHE A 148 1.75 -1.65 15.68
CA PHE A 148 0.91 -1.92 14.52
C PHE A 148 0.59 -0.64 13.74
N ALA A 149 0.23 0.44 14.43
CA ALA A 149 -0.03 1.72 13.78
C ALA A 149 1.22 2.28 13.06
N ASP A 150 2.39 2.11 13.68
CA ASP A 150 3.68 2.49 13.10
C ASP A 150 3.98 1.65 11.85
N ASP A 151 3.78 0.33 11.89
CA ASP A 151 3.96 -0.57 10.75
C ASP A 151 3.05 -0.19 9.57
N VAL A 152 1.75 0.03 9.83
CA VAL A 152 0.77 0.42 8.81
C VAL A 152 1.17 1.73 8.12
N LYS A 153 1.63 2.71 8.89
CA LYS A 153 2.12 3.99 8.37
C LYS A 153 3.41 3.83 7.58
N MET A 154 4.36 3.06 8.10
CA MET A 154 5.73 2.95 7.55
C MET A 154 5.80 2.12 6.28
N TYR A 155 5.05 1.03 6.20
CA TYR A 155 5.20 0.03 5.12
C TYR A 155 4.08 0.09 4.08
N PHE A 156 2.90 0.59 4.44
CA PHE A 156 1.75 0.64 3.54
C PHE A 156 1.32 2.07 3.18
N SER A 157 2.05 3.09 3.66
CA SER A 157 1.75 4.50 3.44
C SER A 157 0.30 4.88 3.79
N SER A 158 -0.30 4.15 4.73
CA SER A 158 -1.74 4.14 4.98
C SER A 158 -2.09 5.04 6.15
N LYS A 159 -3.28 5.66 6.09
CA LYS A 159 -3.81 6.46 7.19
C LYS A 159 -4.44 5.55 8.24
N SER A 160 -4.18 5.85 9.52
CA SER A 160 -4.94 5.29 10.64
C SER A 160 -5.58 6.42 11.43
N SER A 161 -6.89 6.38 11.63
CA SER A 161 -7.62 7.38 12.40
C SER A 161 -8.83 6.78 13.09
N ALA A 162 -8.92 6.98 14.40
CA ALA A 162 -10.06 6.55 15.19
C ALA A 162 -11.37 7.27 14.78
N MET A 163 -12.48 6.54 14.82
CA MET A 163 -13.82 7.00 14.43
C MET A 163 -14.85 6.66 15.51
N ASP A 164 -15.85 7.52 15.68
CA ASP A 164 -16.94 7.30 16.64
C ASP A 164 -18.14 6.64 15.96
N TYR A 165 -18.07 5.33 15.72
CA TYR A 165 -19.20 4.62 15.11
C TYR A 165 -20.39 4.51 16.08
N LYS A 166 -20.12 4.32 17.37
CA LYS A 166 -21.16 4.08 18.38
C LYS A 166 -22.09 5.28 18.58
N ASN A 167 -21.53 6.48 18.69
CA ASN A 167 -22.32 7.68 19.00
C ASN A 167 -22.45 8.64 17.82
N ASN A 168 -21.64 8.48 16.76
CA ASN A 168 -21.65 9.37 15.61
C ASN A 168 -21.33 8.66 14.28
N ALA A 169 -22.02 7.56 13.99
CA ALA A 169 -21.86 6.81 12.74
C ALA A 169 -21.99 7.69 11.48
N GLY A 170 -22.91 8.67 11.49
CA GLY A 170 -23.09 9.62 10.39
C GLY A 170 -21.85 10.51 10.17
N GLY A 171 -21.28 11.06 11.24
CA GLY A 171 -20.04 11.84 11.17
C GLY A 171 -18.84 11.01 10.73
N ALA A 172 -18.75 9.76 11.19
CA ALA A 172 -17.71 8.83 10.76
C ALA A 172 -17.81 8.49 9.27
N LYS A 173 -19.03 8.19 8.78
CA LYS A 173 -19.32 7.97 7.35
C LYS A 173 -18.85 9.15 6.51
N ASN A 174 -19.27 10.37 6.88
CA ASN A 174 -18.91 11.58 6.14
C ASN A 174 -17.40 11.81 6.13
N SER A 175 -16.72 11.58 7.26
CA SER A 175 -15.27 11.73 7.37
C SER A 175 -14.51 10.77 6.45
N ILE A 176 -14.93 9.49 6.41
CA ILE A 176 -14.32 8.46 5.56
C ILE A 176 -14.56 8.78 4.08
N ASN A 177 -15.82 9.03 3.68
CA ASN A 177 -16.16 9.34 2.30
C ASN A 177 -15.46 10.61 1.79
N ASN A 178 -15.40 11.68 2.61
CA ASN A 178 -14.70 12.92 2.25
C ASN A 178 -13.19 12.71 2.08
N TRP A 179 -12.58 11.84 2.90
CA TRP A 179 -11.16 11.53 2.75
C TRP A 179 -10.91 10.78 1.43
N ILE A 180 -11.74 9.79 1.09
CA ILE A 180 -11.64 9.00 -0.15
C ILE A 180 -11.88 9.87 -1.38
N ALA A 181 -12.89 10.75 -1.35
CA ALA A 181 -13.15 11.71 -2.42
C ALA A 181 -11.90 12.56 -2.72
N LYS A 182 -11.24 13.09 -1.69
CA LYS A 182 -9.99 13.86 -1.86
C LYS A 182 -8.85 13.02 -2.46
N GLN A 183 -8.69 11.76 -2.04
CA GLN A 183 -7.65 10.90 -2.61
C GLN A 183 -7.90 10.54 -4.08
N THR A 184 -9.17 10.46 -4.48
CA THR A 184 -9.62 9.98 -5.79
C THR A 184 -10.01 11.11 -6.75
N ASN A 185 -9.57 12.35 -6.47
CA ASN A 185 -9.91 13.53 -7.27
C ASN A 185 -11.42 13.70 -7.49
N ASN A 186 -12.20 13.48 -6.42
CA ASN A 186 -13.66 13.54 -6.37
C ASN A 186 -14.37 12.59 -7.33
N ARG A 187 -13.72 11.51 -7.77
CA ARG A 187 -14.34 10.48 -8.61
C ARG A 187 -15.09 9.43 -7.80
N ILE A 188 -14.68 9.19 -6.56
CA ILE A 188 -15.35 8.25 -5.64
C ILE A 188 -15.86 9.05 -4.43
N LEU A 189 -17.16 9.37 -4.43
CA LEU A 189 -17.77 10.26 -3.43
C LEU A 189 -18.43 9.53 -2.27
N ASN A 190 -19.01 8.35 -2.52
CA ASN A 190 -19.85 7.66 -1.54
C ASN A 190 -19.59 6.16 -1.58
N ILE A 191 -18.41 5.73 -1.13
CA ILE A 191 -18.06 4.31 -1.10
C ILE A 191 -18.75 3.58 0.07
N ILE A 192 -19.02 4.28 1.17
CA ILE A 192 -19.73 3.73 2.33
C ILE A 192 -21.12 4.38 2.43
N PRO A 193 -22.21 3.66 2.14
CA PRO A 193 -23.56 4.20 2.20
C PRO A 193 -24.08 4.38 3.63
N SER A 194 -23.71 3.48 4.54
CA SER A 194 -24.11 3.49 5.96
C SER A 194 -23.05 2.79 6.81
N ILE A 195 -23.02 3.10 8.10
CA ILE A 195 -22.14 2.44 9.09
C ILE A 195 -23.01 1.95 10.25
N ASP A 196 -22.89 0.69 10.60
CA ASP A 196 -23.53 0.11 11.78
C ASP A 196 -22.83 0.61 13.06
N PRO A 197 -23.54 1.10 14.09
CA PRO A 197 -22.92 1.57 15.33
C PRO A 197 -22.07 0.55 16.10
N SER A 198 -22.29 -0.75 15.85
CA SER A 198 -21.49 -1.84 16.42
C SER A 198 -20.17 -2.09 15.69
N THR A 199 -19.95 -1.44 14.54
CA THR A 199 -18.71 -1.55 13.73
C THR A 199 -17.48 -1.27 14.59
N LYS A 200 -16.46 -2.13 14.46
CA LYS A 200 -15.22 -2.03 15.25
C LYS A 200 -14.03 -1.52 14.43
N LEU A 201 -14.03 -1.83 13.15
CA LEU A 201 -12.96 -1.53 12.23
C LEU A 201 -13.53 -1.42 10.82
N ILE A 202 -13.17 -0.36 10.12
CA ILE A 202 -13.38 -0.28 8.67
C ILE A 202 -12.00 -0.22 8.02
N LEU A 203 -11.81 -1.04 6.99
CA LEU A 203 -10.69 -0.97 6.07
C LEU A 203 -11.22 -0.38 4.76
N THR A 204 -10.60 0.70 4.28
CA THR A 204 -10.96 1.28 2.99
C THR A 204 -9.82 1.19 2.02
N ASN A 205 -10.18 0.83 0.79
CA ASN A 205 -9.30 0.76 -0.35
C ASN A 205 -9.96 1.47 -1.53
N ALA A 206 -9.25 2.39 -2.18
CA ALA A 206 -9.69 2.99 -3.42
C ALA A 206 -8.51 3.30 -4.33
N VAL A 207 -8.71 3.16 -5.64
CA VAL A 207 -7.71 3.47 -6.66
C VAL A 207 -8.28 4.49 -7.63
N TYR A 208 -7.47 5.48 -7.95
CA TYR A 208 -7.70 6.37 -9.08
C TYR A 208 -6.53 6.21 -10.06
N PHE A 209 -6.87 5.81 -11.28
CA PHE A 209 -5.92 5.64 -12.36
C PHE A 209 -6.32 6.52 -13.55
N LYS A 210 -5.39 7.36 -14.00
CA LYS A 210 -5.50 8.15 -15.22
C LYS A 210 -4.14 8.17 -15.89
N ALA A 211 -4.04 7.72 -17.12
CA ALA A 211 -2.82 7.75 -17.89
C ALA A 211 -3.11 8.18 -19.33
N LYS A 212 -2.13 8.82 -19.97
CA LYS A 212 -2.11 9.03 -21.41
C LYS A 212 -1.53 7.80 -22.09
N TRP A 213 -2.01 7.52 -23.30
CA TRP A 213 -1.37 6.56 -24.17
C TRP A 213 0.04 7.06 -24.54
N LEU A 214 1.01 6.16 -24.68
CA LEU A 214 2.32 6.52 -25.21
C LEU A 214 2.21 7.05 -26.65
N HIS A 215 1.28 6.49 -27.42
CA HIS A 215 0.88 6.93 -28.75
C HIS A 215 -0.63 7.19 -28.75
N GLU A 216 -1.02 8.45 -28.57
CA GLU A 216 -2.42 8.86 -28.46
C GLU A 216 -3.19 8.65 -29.77
N PHE A 217 -4.46 8.26 -29.63
CA PHE A 217 -5.37 8.17 -30.76
C PHE A 217 -5.72 9.58 -31.26
N PRO A 218 -5.66 9.85 -32.57
CA PRO A 218 -6.14 11.12 -33.09
C PRO A 218 -7.65 11.25 -32.85
N GLN A 219 -8.07 12.29 -32.15
CA GLN A 219 -9.48 12.47 -31.76
C GLN A 219 -10.44 12.47 -32.96
N LYS A 220 -9.99 12.99 -34.11
CA LYS A 220 -10.74 13.03 -35.37
C LYS A 220 -11.02 11.64 -35.99
N GLU A 221 -10.32 10.61 -35.54
CA GLU A 221 -10.48 9.23 -35.99
C GLU A 221 -11.36 8.43 -35.01
N THR A 222 -12.07 9.11 -34.11
CA THR A 222 -13.04 8.47 -33.22
C THR A 222 -14.44 8.64 -33.79
N ASP A 223 -15.06 7.51 -34.13
CA ASP A 223 -16.40 7.47 -34.73
C ASP A 223 -17.34 6.53 -33.98
N LYS A 224 -18.65 6.73 -34.11
CA LYS A 224 -19.65 5.76 -33.63
C LYS A 224 -19.54 4.46 -34.42
N LYS A 225 -19.32 3.34 -33.70
CA LYS A 225 -19.31 1.99 -34.26
C LYS A 225 -20.16 1.03 -33.42
N THR A 226 -20.65 -0.02 -34.06
CA THR A 226 -21.36 -1.11 -33.40
C THR A 226 -20.40 -1.93 -32.53
N PHE A 227 -20.77 -2.15 -31.28
CA PHE A 227 -20.15 -3.10 -30.36
C PHE A 227 -21.13 -4.23 -30.06
N TYR A 228 -20.67 -5.47 -30.22
CA TYR A 228 -21.47 -6.67 -30.01
C TYR A 228 -21.31 -7.16 -28.58
N LEU A 229 -22.40 -7.16 -27.81
CA LEU A 229 -22.44 -7.63 -26.43
C LEU A 229 -22.51 -9.16 -26.38
N GLN A 230 -22.12 -9.75 -25.25
CA GLN A 230 -22.08 -11.21 -25.06
C GLN A 230 -23.45 -11.89 -25.23
N ASN A 231 -24.54 -11.18 -24.97
CA ASN A 231 -25.92 -11.65 -25.21
C ASN A 231 -26.37 -11.48 -26.68
N ALA A 232 -25.44 -11.26 -27.61
CA ALA A 232 -25.67 -10.97 -29.03
C ALA A 232 -26.50 -9.70 -29.31
N THR A 233 -26.67 -8.82 -28.33
CA THR A 233 -27.27 -7.50 -28.56
C THR A 233 -26.21 -6.48 -28.98
N GLU A 234 -26.64 -5.42 -29.63
CA GLU A 234 -25.75 -4.39 -30.17
C GLU A 234 -25.89 -3.07 -29.41
N THR A 235 -24.79 -2.31 -29.36
CA THR A 235 -24.80 -0.92 -28.89
C THR A 235 -23.83 -0.07 -29.71
N GLN A 236 -24.03 1.25 -29.71
CA GLN A 236 -23.12 2.20 -30.37
C GLN A 236 -22.12 2.75 -29.37
N VAL A 237 -20.83 2.68 -29.69
CA VAL A 237 -19.73 3.20 -28.85
C VAL A 237 -18.87 4.17 -29.64
N ASP A 238 -18.20 5.09 -28.94
CA ASP A 238 -17.13 5.91 -29.52
C ASP A 238 -15.89 5.04 -29.70
N MET A 239 -15.66 4.55 -30.91
CA MET A 239 -14.56 3.65 -31.22
C MET A 239 -13.36 4.46 -31.70
N MET A 240 -12.27 4.43 -30.94
CA MET A 240 -11.01 5.08 -31.32
C MET A 240 -10.29 4.27 -32.40
N HIS A 241 -9.64 4.95 -33.35
CA HIS A 241 -8.88 4.32 -34.43
C HIS A 241 -7.50 4.96 -34.63
N GLN A 242 -6.48 4.15 -34.93
CA GLN A 242 -5.14 4.59 -35.35
C GLN A 242 -4.43 3.46 -36.12
N SER A 243 -3.38 3.79 -36.87
CA SER A 243 -2.55 2.81 -37.59
C SER A 243 -1.07 2.98 -37.22
N MET A 244 -0.48 1.97 -36.58
CA MET A 244 0.91 1.95 -36.12
C MET A 244 1.41 0.51 -35.94
N TYR A 245 2.72 0.32 -35.82
CA TYR A 245 3.31 -0.94 -35.37
C TYR A 245 3.13 -1.13 -33.87
N PHE A 246 2.43 -2.20 -33.47
CA PHE A 246 2.23 -2.58 -32.07
C PHE A 246 2.85 -3.95 -31.79
N LYS A 247 3.21 -4.19 -30.52
CA LYS A 247 3.47 -5.55 -30.06
C LYS A 247 2.13 -6.29 -29.99
N TYR A 248 1.96 -7.28 -30.86
CA TYR A 248 0.75 -8.09 -30.98
C TYR A 248 1.15 -9.55 -31.13
N ALA A 249 0.35 -10.43 -30.53
CA ALA A 249 0.43 -11.88 -30.72
C ALA A 249 -1.01 -12.42 -30.74
N GLU A 250 -1.25 -13.39 -31.61
CA GLU A 250 -2.52 -14.13 -31.70
C GLU A 250 -2.28 -15.52 -31.12
N GLY A 251 -3.14 -15.94 -30.19
CA GLY A 251 -3.10 -17.31 -29.65
C GLY A 251 -3.72 -18.29 -30.63
N SER A 252 -3.34 -19.56 -30.54
CA SER A 252 -4.14 -20.64 -31.13
C SER A 252 -5.36 -20.84 -30.24
N ASP A 253 -6.55 -20.62 -30.79
CA ASP A 253 -7.84 -20.87 -30.14
C ASP A 253 -7.98 -22.29 -29.58
#